data_AF-B9NSU1-F1
#
_entry.id   AF-B9NSU1-F1
#
_cell.length_a   1.000
_cell.length_b   1.000
_cell.length_c   1.000
_cell.angle_alpha   90.00
_cell.angle_beta   90.00
_cell.angle_gamma   90.00
#
_symmetry.space_group_name_H-M   'P 1'
#
loop_
_entity.id
_entity.type
_entity.pdbx_description
1 polymer ?
#
loop_
_entity_poly.entity_id
_entity_poly.type
_entity_poly.pdbx_seq_one_letter_code
_entity_poly.pdbx_strand_id
1 'polypeptide(L)'
;MEPVFSEAWEAGIQPMVEETLDVEPALERALVPFRSFMAARLDADTFQAMAALRPDGTQMQLSPEAPLSVLMPSFMLSEIARAFQIGFLIFLPFLIIDLVVAAVLMSMGMMMVPPATVSLPFKLAFFVIADGWALIASALVRSYVP
;
A
#
# COMPACT_ATOMS: atom_id res chain seq x y z
N MET A 1 1.99 11.27 3.97
CA MET A 1 3.22 11.09 4.78
C MET A 1 3.67 12.37 5.48
N GLU A 2 3.14 13.56 5.12
CA GLU A 2 3.51 14.84 5.76
C GLU A 2 3.63 14.77 7.29
N PRO A 3 2.66 14.23 8.07
CA PRO A 3 2.79 14.22 9.54
C PRO A 3 4.03 13.46 10.04
N VAL A 4 4.36 12.33 9.40
CA VAL A 4 5.53 11.50 9.76
C VAL A 4 6.83 12.23 9.46
N PHE A 5 6.89 12.92 8.30
CA PHE A 5 8.07 13.69 7.92
C PHE A 5 8.26 14.93 8.80
N SER A 6 7.18 15.63 9.15
CA SER A 6 7.24 16.79 10.03
C SER A 6 7.70 16.40 11.43
N GLU A 7 7.17 15.31 11.98
CA GLU A 7 7.61 14.81 13.30
C GLU A 7 9.08 14.37 13.27
N ALA A 8 9.53 13.70 12.20
CA ALA A 8 10.94 13.31 12.05
C ALA A 8 11.87 14.52 11.94
N TRP A 9 11.40 15.57 11.25
CA TRP A 9 12.11 16.83 11.11
C TRP A 9 12.27 17.53 12.45
N GLU A 10 11.17 17.76 13.16
CA GLU A 10 11.16 18.47 14.44
C GLU A 10 11.89 17.69 15.55
N ALA A 11 11.72 16.37 15.61
CA ALA A 11 12.27 15.55 16.70
C ALA A 11 13.76 15.21 16.54
N GLY A 12 14.27 15.16 15.30
CA GLY A 12 15.63 14.68 15.02
C GLY A 12 16.44 15.59 14.11
N ILE A 13 15.94 15.92 12.92
CA ILE A 13 16.75 16.60 11.89
C ILE A 13 17.03 18.06 12.26
N GLN A 14 16.03 18.82 12.70
CA GLN A 14 16.20 20.22 13.08
C GLN A 14 17.20 20.39 14.25
N PRO A 15 17.08 19.65 15.37
CA PRO A 15 18.07 19.71 16.44
C PRO A 15 19.50 19.41 15.99
N MET A 16 19.68 18.49 15.04
CA MET A 16 21.00 18.17 14.46
C MET A 16 21.56 19.33 13.64
N VAL A 17 20.73 19.96 12.81
CA VAL A 17 21.13 21.13 12.00
C VAL A 17 21.46 22.33 12.89
N GLU A 18 20.74 22.48 14.02
CA GLU A 18 20.99 23.50 15.03
C GLU A 18 22.17 23.17 15.96
N GLU A 19 22.89 22.06 15.73
CA GLU A 19 24.01 21.59 16.55
C GLU A 19 23.64 21.36 18.04
N THR A 20 22.35 21.17 18.33
CA THR A 20 21.83 20.88 19.68
C THR A 20 21.71 19.38 19.96
N LEU A 21 21.92 18.55 18.94
CA LEU A 21 21.86 17.09 19.02
C LEU A 21 22.91 16.47 18.10
N ASP A 22 23.66 15.51 18.62
CA ASP A 22 24.61 14.74 17.82
C ASP A 22 23.90 13.86 16.77
N VAL A 23 24.64 13.46 15.73
CA VAL A 23 24.11 12.73 14.57
C VAL A 23 23.43 11.40 14.95
N GLU A 24 24.04 10.61 15.84
CA GLU A 24 23.50 9.31 16.26
C GLU A 24 22.13 9.44 16.95
N PRO A 25 21.98 10.19 18.07
CA PRO A 25 20.68 10.35 18.71
C PRO A 25 19.66 11.11 17.86
N ALA A 26 20.11 12.01 16.98
CA ALA A 26 19.23 12.67 16.01
C ALA A 26 18.61 11.68 15.02
N LEU A 27 19.43 10.76 14.49
CA LEU A 27 18.96 9.70 13.60
C LEU A 27 17.97 8.77 14.31
N GLU A 28 18.26 8.38 15.55
CA GLU A 28 17.35 7.55 16.34
C GLU A 28 15.99 8.22 16.52
N ARG A 29 15.96 9.50 16.92
CA ARG A 29 14.71 10.27 17.08
C ARG A 29 13.96 10.47 15.77
N ALA A 30 14.67 10.77 14.68
CA ALA A 30 14.07 10.93 13.36
C ALA A 30 13.40 9.64 12.86
N LEU A 31 13.89 8.46 13.28
CA LEU A 31 13.35 7.17 12.87
C LEU A 31 12.11 6.72 13.67
N VAL A 32 11.89 7.25 14.88
CA VAL A 32 10.73 6.92 15.74
C VAL A 32 9.38 7.06 15.01
N PRO A 33 9.06 8.19 14.36
CA PRO A 33 7.76 8.33 13.69
C PRO A 33 7.59 7.34 12.53
N PHE A 34 8.66 6.98 11.81
CA PHE A 34 8.61 5.96 10.77
C PHE A 34 8.37 4.55 11.35
N ARG A 35 9.02 4.24 12.48
CA ARG A 35 8.81 2.97 13.20
C ARG A 35 7.35 2.83 13.64
N SER A 36 6.80 3.87 14.26
CA SER A 36 5.40 3.91 14.68
C SER A 36 4.44 3.80 13.49
N PHE A 37 4.73 4.52 12.40
CA PHE A 37 3.93 4.47 11.17
C PHE A 37 3.87 3.06 10.57
N MET A 38 5.02 2.38 10.46
CA MET A 38 5.12 1.02 9.93
C MET A 38 4.44 0.01 10.86
N ALA A 39 4.74 0.04 12.16
CA ALA A 39 4.19 -0.90 13.13
C ALA A 39 2.65 -0.83 13.20
N ALA A 40 2.06 0.34 12.99
CA ALA A 40 0.60 0.53 12.99
C ALA A 40 -0.11 0.02 11.72
N ARG A 41 0.62 -0.26 10.63
CA ARG A 41 0.05 -0.62 9.30
C ARG A 41 0.50 -1.97 8.78
N LEU A 42 1.42 -2.59 9.51
CA LEU A 42 1.94 -3.91 9.28
C LEU A 42 0.92 -4.97 9.70
N ASP A 43 0.79 -6.02 8.89
CA ASP A 43 0.07 -7.23 9.26
C ASP A 43 0.88 -8.08 10.26
N ALA A 44 0.24 -8.48 11.36
CA ALA A 44 0.91 -9.16 12.47
C ALA A 44 1.43 -10.55 12.05
N ASP A 45 0.68 -11.27 11.23
CA ASP A 45 1.08 -12.62 10.77
C ASP A 45 2.30 -12.51 9.83
N THR A 46 2.31 -11.51 8.95
CA THR A 46 3.46 -11.20 8.08
C THR A 46 4.71 -10.88 8.92
N PHE A 47 4.56 -10.09 9.99
CA PHE A 47 5.67 -9.81 10.91
C PHE A 47 6.19 -11.08 11.58
N GLN A 48 5.30 -11.91 12.12
CA GLN A 48 5.68 -13.14 12.82
C GLN A 48 6.36 -14.12 11.86
N ALA A 49 5.88 -14.24 10.63
CA ALA A 49 6.52 -15.05 9.59
C ALA A 49 7.94 -14.57 9.29
N MET A 50 8.15 -13.26 9.17
CA MET A 50 9.48 -12.68 8.92
C MET A 50 10.40 -12.80 10.15
N ALA A 51 9.87 -12.63 11.36
CA ALA A 51 10.61 -12.81 12.59
C ALA A 51 11.08 -14.26 12.74
N ALA A 52 10.22 -15.25 12.47
CA ALA A 52 10.53 -16.68 12.56
C ALA A 52 11.67 -17.14 11.65
N LEU A 53 12.00 -16.38 10.60
CA LEU A 53 13.17 -16.66 9.75
C LEU A 53 14.50 -16.32 10.42
N ARG A 54 14.48 -15.65 11.58
CA ARG A 54 15.68 -15.26 12.33
C ARG A 54 15.95 -16.24 13.47
N PRO A 55 17.24 -16.51 13.79
CA PRO A 55 17.62 -17.35 14.93
C PRO A 55 17.00 -16.89 16.26
N ASP A 56 16.92 -15.57 16.48
CA ASP A 56 16.39 -14.94 17.71
C ASP A 56 14.93 -14.46 17.55
N GLY A 57 14.23 -14.96 16.53
CA GLY A 57 12.93 -14.45 16.10
C GLY A 57 11.77 -14.73 17.05
N THR A 58 11.82 -15.83 17.80
CA THR A 58 10.68 -16.38 18.56
C THR A 58 10.23 -15.48 19.72
N GLN A 59 11.08 -14.57 20.18
CA GLN A 59 10.75 -13.61 21.25
C GLN A 59 10.36 -12.24 20.70
N MET A 60 10.42 -12.03 19.39
CA MET A 60 10.20 -10.73 18.78
C MET A 60 8.71 -10.43 18.69
N GLN A 61 8.28 -9.36 19.36
CA GLN A 61 6.91 -8.88 19.30
C GLN A 61 6.81 -7.73 18.30
N LEU A 62 5.65 -7.63 17.67
CA LEU A 62 5.32 -6.49 16.83
C LEU A 62 5.24 -5.24 17.72
N SER A 63 6.22 -4.36 17.56
CA SER A 63 6.33 -3.09 18.27
C SER A 63 7.10 -2.10 17.41
N PRO A 64 6.88 -0.77 17.55
CA PRO A 64 7.75 0.24 16.97
C PRO A 64 9.25 0.05 17.33
N GLU A 65 9.55 -0.60 18.45
CA GLU A 65 10.92 -0.88 18.89
C GLU A 65 11.58 -2.08 18.17
N ALA A 66 10.80 -2.87 17.44
CA ALA A 66 11.32 -4.02 16.71
C ALA A 66 12.48 -3.64 15.75
N PRO A 67 13.47 -4.51 15.51
CA PRO A 67 14.56 -4.21 14.60
C PRO A 67 14.06 -3.83 13.21
N LEU A 68 14.58 -2.72 12.66
CA LEU A 68 14.22 -2.23 11.32
C LEU A 68 14.44 -3.28 10.22
N SER A 69 15.42 -4.17 10.41
CA SER A 69 15.70 -5.30 9.52
C SER A 69 14.58 -6.34 9.44
N VAL A 70 13.63 -6.35 10.38
CA VAL A 70 12.39 -7.14 10.31
C VAL A 70 11.20 -6.24 9.98
N LEU A 71 11.11 -5.09 10.63
CA LEU A 71 9.98 -4.18 10.52
C LEU A 71 9.78 -3.68 9.07
N MET A 72 10.85 -3.22 8.41
CA MET A 72 10.79 -2.69 7.05
C MET A 72 10.34 -3.74 6.01
N PRO A 73 10.99 -4.92 5.88
CA PRO A 73 10.55 -5.91 4.89
C PRO A 73 9.16 -6.46 5.19
N SER A 74 8.78 -6.61 6.47
CA SER A 74 7.43 -7.05 6.83
C SER A 74 6.39 -6.01 6.40
N PHE A 75 6.62 -4.73 6.68
CA PHE A 75 5.75 -3.64 6.24
C PHE A 75 5.62 -3.61 4.72
N MET A 76 6.73 -3.73 3.98
CA MET A 76 6.70 -3.77 2.51
C MET A 76 5.87 -4.95 1.98
N LEU A 77 5.98 -6.14 2.58
CA LEU A 77 5.19 -7.30 2.19
C LEU A 77 3.70 -7.10 2.48
N SER A 78 3.34 -6.57 3.65
CA SER A 78 1.95 -6.24 3.99
C SER A 78 1.36 -5.22 3.01
N GLU A 79 2.12 -4.19 2.64
CA GLU A 79 1.67 -3.18 1.69
C GLU A 79 1.53 -3.74 0.27
N ILE A 80 2.43 -4.63 -0.17
CA ILE A 80 2.30 -5.34 -1.45
C ILE A 80 1.03 -6.20 -1.45
N ALA A 81 0.80 -6.98 -0.39
CA ALA A 81 -0.39 -7.82 -0.28
C ALA A 81 -1.68 -6.97 -0.34
N ARG A 82 -1.70 -5.85 0.40
CA ARG A 82 -2.82 -4.89 0.38
C ARG A 82 -3.00 -4.26 -1.00
N ALA A 83 -1.92 -3.88 -1.68
CA ALA A 83 -1.99 -3.34 -3.04
C ALA A 83 -2.59 -4.34 -4.04
N PHE A 84 -2.26 -5.63 -3.92
CA PHE A 84 -2.87 -6.69 -4.72
C PHE A 84 -4.37 -6.84 -4.44
N GLN A 85 -4.80 -6.78 -3.18
CA GLN A 85 -6.22 -6.83 -2.81
C GLN A 85 -6.99 -5.64 -3.40
N ILE A 86 -6.44 -4.44 -3.28
CA ILE A 86 -7.04 -3.21 -3.85
C ILE A 86 -7.12 -3.34 -5.38
N GLY A 87 -6.02 -3.74 -6.02
CA GLY A 87 -5.96 -3.94 -7.47
C GLY A 87 -6.99 -4.96 -7.95
N PHE A 88 -7.15 -6.07 -7.23
CA PHE A 88 -8.16 -7.08 -7.53
C PHE A 88 -9.58 -6.54 -7.44
N LEU A 89 -9.91 -5.81 -6.37
CA LEU A 89 -11.24 -5.21 -6.18
C LEU A 89 -11.56 -4.17 -7.26
N ILE A 90 -10.58 -3.34 -7.63
CA ILE A 90 -10.73 -2.35 -8.72
C ILE A 90 -10.91 -3.05 -10.07
N PHE A 91 -10.23 -4.18 -10.30
CA PHE A 91 -10.29 -4.90 -11.58
C PHE A 91 -11.63 -5.63 -11.81
N LEU A 92 -12.30 -6.04 -10.73
CA LEU A 92 -13.53 -6.84 -10.78
C LEU A 92 -14.66 -6.26 -11.66
N PRO A 93 -15.06 -4.98 -11.55
CA PRO A 93 -16.08 -4.41 -12.45
C PRO A 93 -15.66 -4.43 -13.93
N PHE A 94 -14.37 -4.23 -14.23
CA PHE A 94 -13.87 -4.27 -15.61
C PHE A 94 -13.89 -5.69 -16.18
N LEU A 95 -13.58 -6.69 -15.35
CA LEU A 95 -13.70 -8.10 -15.72
C LEU A 95 -15.15 -8.46 -16.09
N ILE A 96 -16.14 -7.94 -15.33
CA ILE A 96 -17.56 -8.13 -15.65
C ILE A 96 -17.89 -7.54 -17.02
N ILE A 97 -17.42 -6.32 -17.32
CA ILE A 97 -17.63 -5.70 -18.65
C ILE A 97 -17.01 -6.57 -19.75
N ASP A 98 -15.79 -7.06 -19.55
CA ASP A 98 -15.10 -7.90 -20.53
C ASP A 98 -15.88 -9.21 -20.79
N LEU A 99 -16.37 -9.88 -19.73
CA LEU A 99 -17.16 -11.11 -19.85
C LEU A 99 -18.50 -10.89 -20.55
N VAL A 100 -19.21 -9.79 -20.23
CA VAL A 100 -20.50 -9.47 -20.85
C VAL A 100 -20.32 -9.13 -22.33
N VAL A 101 -19.33 -8.31 -22.68
CA VAL A 101 -19.04 -7.96 -24.08
C VAL A 101 -18.65 -9.20 -24.88
N ALA A 102 -17.81 -10.08 -24.32
CA ALA A 102 -17.44 -11.33 -24.98
C ALA A 102 -18.67 -12.22 -25.23
N ALA A 103 -19.54 -12.40 -24.24
CA ALA A 103 -20.76 -13.20 -24.37
C ALA A 103 -21.70 -12.65 -25.47
N VAL A 104 -21.88 -11.33 -25.52
CA VAL A 104 -22.72 -10.65 -26.52
C VAL A 104 -22.13 -10.79 -27.93
N LEU A 105 -20.81 -10.59 -28.11
CA LEU A 105 -20.15 -10.79 -29.41
C LEU A 105 -20.25 -12.23 -29.91
N MET A 106 -20.04 -13.21 -29.01
CA MET A 106 -20.20 -14.63 -29.33
C MET A 106 -21.64 -14.94 -29.74
N SER A 107 -22.64 -14.35 -29.08
CA SER A 107 -24.05 -14.54 -29.44
C SER A 107 -24.42 -14.00 -30.83
N MET A 108 -23.71 -12.97 -31.32
CA MET A 108 -23.88 -12.41 -32.66
C MET A 108 -23.09 -13.16 -33.74
N GLY A 109 -22.36 -14.21 -33.38
CA GLY A 109 -21.50 -14.97 -34.30
C GLY A 109 -20.21 -14.24 -34.70
N MET A 110 -19.86 -13.13 -34.03
CA MET A 110 -18.66 -12.33 -34.33
C MET A 110 -17.43 -12.89 -33.62
N MET A 111 -17.02 -14.10 -34.01
CA MET A 111 -15.86 -14.81 -33.43
C MET A 111 -14.51 -14.14 -33.76
N MET A 112 -14.45 -13.36 -34.84
CA MET A 112 -13.20 -12.76 -35.35
C MET A 112 -12.90 -11.37 -34.78
N VAL A 113 -13.85 -10.76 -34.07
CA VAL A 113 -13.66 -9.45 -33.45
C VAL A 113 -13.11 -9.63 -32.04
N PRO A 114 -11.92 -9.11 -31.70
CA PRO A 114 -11.36 -9.23 -30.36
C PRO A 114 -12.27 -8.53 -29.34
N PRO A 115 -12.83 -9.24 -28.34
CA PRO A 115 -13.73 -8.64 -27.35
C PRO A 115 -13.09 -7.50 -26.56
N ALA A 116 -11.77 -7.58 -26.33
CA ALA A 116 -11.01 -6.55 -25.63
C ALA A 116 -11.03 -5.18 -26.33
N THR A 117 -11.02 -5.16 -27.68
CA THR A 117 -11.07 -3.91 -28.45
C THR A 117 -12.46 -3.27 -28.34
N VAL A 118 -13.51 -4.10 -28.32
CA VAL A 118 -14.89 -3.65 -28.20
C VAL A 118 -15.22 -3.19 -26.78
N SER A 119 -14.68 -3.86 -25.76
CA SER A 119 -14.96 -3.54 -24.34
C SER A 119 -14.22 -2.30 -23.84
N LEU A 120 -13.07 -1.94 -24.43
CA LEU A 120 -12.26 -0.79 -24.03
C LEU A 120 -13.07 0.53 -23.88
N PRO A 121 -13.84 0.99 -24.88
CA PRO A 121 -14.64 2.22 -24.74
C PRO A 121 -15.67 2.14 -23.61
N PHE A 122 -16.28 0.98 -23.37
CA PHE A 122 -17.23 0.80 -22.26
C PHE A 122 -16.53 0.89 -20.90
N LYS A 123 -15.34 0.31 -20.77
CA LYS A 123 -14.53 0.41 -19.55
C LYS A 123 -14.15 1.86 -19.24
N LEU A 124 -13.70 2.60 -20.26
CA LEU A 124 -13.35 4.01 -20.11
C LEU A 124 -14.59 4.86 -19.76
N ALA A 125 -15.72 4.63 -20.43
CA ALA A 125 -16.97 5.32 -20.14
C ALA A 125 -17.44 5.04 -18.71
N PHE A 126 -17.47 3.77 -18.30
CA PHE A 126 -17.81 3.37 -16.94
C PHE A 126 -16.93 4.06 -15.90
N PHE A 127 -15.62 4.05 -16.12
CA PHE A 127 -14.65 4.65 -15.20
C PHE A 127 -14.83 6.17 -15.05
N VAL A 128 -15.11 6.88 -16.14
CA VAL A 128 -15.36 8.33 -16.12
C VAL A 128 -16.72 8.64 -15.48
N ILE A 129 -17.77 7.90 -15.81
CA ILE A 129 -19.12 8.09 -15.26
C ILE A 129 -19.14 7.86 -13.75
N ALA A 130 -18.35 6.90 -13.26
CA ALA A 130 -18.22 6.60 -11.85
C ALA A 130 -17.32 7.58 -11.08
N ASP A 131 -16.72 8.58 -11.74
CA ASP A 131 -15.67 9.43 -11.17
C ASP A 131 -14.53 8.60 -10.53
N GLY A 132 -14.06 7.60 -11.29
CA GLY A 132 -13.18 6.56 -10.78
C GLY A 132 -11.87 7.08 -10.19
N TRP A 133 -11.31 8.17 -10.74
CA TRP A 133 -10.09 8.80 -10.19
C TRP A 133 -10.33 9.35 -8.78
N ALA A 134 -11.42 10.08 -8.54
CA ALA A 134 -11.71 10.62 -7.23
C ALA A 134 -12.02 9.52 -6.21
N LEU A 135 -12.75 8.48 -6.62
CA LEU A 135 -13.03 7.32 -5.76
C LEU A 135 -11.75 6.60 -5.33
N ILE A 136 -10.86 6.28 -6.28
CA ILE A 136 -9.60 5.59 -6.00
C ILE A 136 -8.69 6.47 -5.13
N ALA A 137 -8.47 7.73 -5.51
CA ALA A 137 -7.60 8.64 -4.76
C ALA A 137 -8.10 8.82 -3.32
N SER A 138 -9.40 9.06 -3.15
CA SER A 138 -9.99 9.27 -1.82
C SER A 138 -9.97 8.00 -0.97
N ALA A 139 -10.19 6.82 -1.56
CA ALA A 139 -10.08 5.54 -0.86
C ALA A 139 -8.65 5.26 -0.41
N LEU A 140 -7.66 5.52 -1.26
CA LEU A 140 -6.25 5.37 -0.92
C LEU A 140 -5.86 6.29 0.24
N VAL A 141 -6.19 7.58 0.18
CA VAL A 141 -5.89 8.53 1.26
C VAL A 141 -6.54 8.07 2.58
N ARG A 142 -7.85 7.76 2.56
CA ARG A 142 -8.57 7.27 3.75
C ARG A 142 -7.98 5.99 4.32
N SER A 143 -7.40 5.13 3.48
CA SER A 143 -6.82 3.86 3.92
C SER A 143 -5.55 4.01 4.78
N TYR A 144 -4.93 5.20 4.76
CA TYR A 144 -3.75 5.56 5.57
C TYR A 144 -4.05 6.54 6.71
N VAL A 145 -5.26 7.12 6.76
CA VAL A 145 -5.70 7.93 7.90
C VAL A 145 -5.94 6.99 9.09
N PRO A 146 -5.44 7.31 10.29
CA PRO A 146 -5.70 6.52 11.51
C PRO A 146 -7.19 6.35 11.84
#